data_AF-A0A2E4PPL2-F1
#
_entry.id   AF-A0A2E4PPL2-F1
#
_cell.length_a   1.000
_cell.length_b   1.000
_cell.length_c   1.000
_cell.angle_alpha   90.00
_cell.angle_beta   90.00
_cell.angle_gamma   90.00
#
_symmetry.space_group_name_H-M   'P 1'
#
loop_
_entity.id
_entity.type
_entity.pdbx_description
1 polymer ?
#
loop_
_entity_poly.entity_id
_entity_poly.type
_entity_poly.pdbx_seq_one_letter_code
_entity_poly.pdbx_strand_id
1 'polypeptide(L)'
;MPKDVFEKNKQREFKTLKRFDTALKSSKILRSFFDKGFKSFDAFKAIMLNYHPEITEKKLWDFWHFRIIDEEVCDKIVSVFDRLKNE
;
A
#
# COMPACT_ATOMS: atom_id res chain seq x y z
N MET A 1 -19.41 1.71 -31.99
CA MET A 1 -18.05 1.45 -31.50
C MET A 1 -17.77 -0.04 -31.57
N PRO A 2 -16.57 -0.49 -31.98
CA PRO A 2 -16.20 -1.91 -31.94
C PRO A 2 -16.27 -2.42 -30.50
N LYS A 3 -16.83 -3.62 -30.28
CA LYS A 3 -17.02 -4.22 -28.95
C LYS A 3 -15.71 -4.32 -28.15
N ASP A 4 -14.59 -4.55 -28.84
CA ASP A 4 -13.25 -4.69 -28.23
C ASP A 4 -12.71 -3.38 -27.61
N VAL A 5 -13.11 -2.22 -28.16
CA VAL A 5 -12.69 -0.91 -27.63
C VAL A 5 -13.48 -0.58 -26.36
N PHE A 6 -14.74 -1.00 -26.31
CA PHE A 6 -15.62 -0.80 -25.16
C PHE A 6 -15.18 -1.66 -23.95
N GLU A 7 -14.84 -2.93 -24.17
CA GLU A 7 -14.31 -3.79 -23.10
C GLU A 7 -12.95 -3.31 -22.58
N LYS A 8 -12.05 -2.86 -23.47
CA LYS A 8 -10.76 -2.29 -23.07
C LYS A 8 -10.91 -1.02 -22.23
N ASN A 9 -11.86 -0.14 -22.58
CA ASN A 9 -12.11 1.07 -21.80
C ASN A 9 -12.69 0.75 -20.42
N LYS A 10 -13.65 -0.18 -20.34
CA LYS A 10 -14.20 -0.67 -19.06
C LYS A 10 -13.14 -1.29 -18.15
N GLN A 11 -12.19 -2.05 -18.72
CA GLN A 11 -11.05 -2.58 -17.96
C GLN A 11 -10.09 -1.49 -17.46
N ARG A 12 -9.90 -0.41 -18.22
CA ARG A 12 -9.06 0.73 -17.81
C ARG A 12 -9.70 1.52 -16.67
N GLU A 13 -10.99 1.80 -16.76
CA GLU A 13 -11.76 2.46 -15.70
C GLU A 13 -11.74 1.64 -14.42
N PHE A 14 -11.95 0.32 -14.51
CA PHE A 14 -11.87 -0.58 -13.37
C PHE A 14 -10.49 -0.58 -12.71
N LYS A 15 -9.41 -0.58 -13.50
CA LYS A 15 -8.04 -0.45 -12.97
C LYS A 15 -7.81 0.87 -12.25
N THR A 16 -8.36 1.96 -12.78
CA THR A 16 -8.26 3.29 -12.15
C THR A 16 -9.03 3.32 -10.82
N LEU A 17 -10.26 2.79 -10.77
CA LEU A 17 -11.02 2.67 -9.53
C LEU A 17 -10.28 1.83 -8.49
N LYS A 18 -9.71 0.69 -8.89
CA LYS A 18 -8.90 -0.16 -8.01
C LYS A 18 -7.71 0.60 -7.41
N ARG A 19 -7.04 1.47 -8.20
CA ARG A 19 -5.94 2.31 -7.70
C ARG A 19 -6.40 3.30 -6.63
N PHE A 20 -7.59 3.90 -6.80
CA PHE A 20 -8.17 4.78 -5.78
C PHE A 20 -8.47 4.01 -4.49
N ASP A 21 -9.07 2.83 -4.60
CA ASP A 21 -9.36 1.98 -3.45
C ASP A 21 -8.08 1.56 -2.71
N THR A 22 -7.03 1.17 -3.44
CA THR A 22 -5.76 0.81 -2.82
C THR A 22 -5.09 2.03 -2.17
N ALA A 23 -5.11 3.20 -2.80
CA ALA A 23 -4.60 4.43 -2.18
C ALA A 23 -5.35 4.79 -0.89
N LEU A 24 -6.68 4.62 -0.88
CA LEU A 24 -7.50 4.84 0.32
C LEU A 24 -7.18 3.82 1.42
N LYS A 25 -6.97 2.55 1.06
CA LYS A 25 -6.55 1.50 2.02
C LYS A 25 -5.18 1.86 2.62
N SER A 26 -4.21 2.19 1.77
CA SER A 26 -2.86 2.59 2.18
C SER A 26 -2.85 3.85 3.06
N SER A 27 -3.73 4.82 2.79
CA SER A 27 -3.77 6.05 3.58
C SER A 27 -4.33 5.81 4.99
N LYS A 28 -5.32 4.93 5.13
CA LYS A 28 -5.83 4.51 6.45
C LYS A 28 -4.75 3.81 7.27
N ILE A 29 -3.96 2.96 6.62
CA ILE A 29 -2.84 2.23 7.23
C ILE A 29 -1.77 3.21 7.75
N LEU A 30 -1.30 4.12 6.88
CA LEU A 30 -0.33 5.15 7.24
C LEU A 30 -0.85 6.07 8.34
N ARG A 31 -2.13 6.45 8.29
CA ARG A 31 -2.75 7.25 9.35
C ARG A 31 -2.74 6.52 10.69
N SER A 32 -3.12 5.24 10.72
CA SER A 32 -3.07 4.43 11.94
C SER A 32 -1.65 4.30 12.50
N PHE A 33 -0.63 4.28 11.64
CA PHE A 33 0.78 4.29 12.05
C PHE A 33 1.18 5.60 12.74
N PHE A 34 0.80 6.74 12.14
CA PHE A 34 1.03 8.05 12.74
C PHE A 34 0.26 8.25 14.05
N ASP A 35 -0.97 7.75 14.12
CA ASP A 35 -1.81 7.82 15.33
C ASP A 35 -1.20 7.02 16.50
N LYS A 36 -0.44 5.95 16.21
CA LYS A 36 0.35 5.20 17.19
C LYS A 36 1.64 5.92 17.63
N GLY A 37 1.92 7.10 17.10
CA GLY A 37 3.08 7.93 17.48
C GLY A 37 4.34 7.69 16.66
N PHE A 38 4.32 6.75 15.71
CA PHE A 38 5.44 6.56 14.79
C PHE A 38 5.43 7.64 13.71
N LYS A 39 6.51 8.43 13.59
CA LYS A 39 6.53 9.63 12.73
C LYS A 39 7.61 9.65 11.65
N SER A 40 8.48 8.65 11.61
CA SER A 40 9.59 8.62 10.65
C SER A 40 9.47 7.45 9.68
N PHE A 41 9.92 7.70 8.45
CA PHE A 41 10.12 6.65 7.46
C PHE A 41 11.10 5.58 7.97
N ASP A 42 12.14 5.98 8.73
CA ASP A 42 13.09 5.03 9.29
C ASP A 42 12.45 4.07 10.29
N ALA A 43 11.52 4.54 11.13
CA ALA A 43 10.77 3.67 12.04
C ALA A 43 9.88 2.70 11.25
N PHE A 44 9.19 3.20 10.22
CA PHE A 44 8.37 2.37 9.34
C PHE A 44 9.21 1.30 8.65
N LYS A 45 10.36 1.69 8.09
CA LYS A 45 11.32 0.82 7.44
C LYS A 45 11.84 -0.25 8.39
N ALA A 46 12.28 0.15 9.59
CA ALA A 46 12.79 -0.80 10.58
C ALA A 46 11.73 -1.84 10.98
N ILE A 47 10.50 -1.40 11.24
CA ILE A 47 9.37 -2.29 11.54
C ILE A 47 9.13 -3.25 10.38
N MET A 48 8.99 -2.74 9.16
CA MET A 48 8.70 -3.57 7.99
C MET A 48 9.80 -4.59 7.72
N LEU A 49 11.07 -4.18 7.80
CA LEU A 49 12.21 -5.07 7.57
C LEU A 49 12.40 -6.12 8.67
N ASN A 50 11.91 -5.85 9.89
CA ASN A 50 11.92 -6.83 10.98
C ASN A 50 11.00 -8.03 10.68
N TYR A 51 9.87 -7.81 10.01
CA TYR A 51 8.92 -8.88 9.66
C TYR A 51 9.09 -9.40 8.22
N HIS A 52 9.53 -8.54 7.31
CA HIS A 52 9.66 -8.81 5.87
C HIS A 52 10.99 -8.24 5.33
N PRO A 53 12.14 -8.88 5.64
CA PRO A 53 13.46 -8.40 5.23
C PRO A 53 13.67 -8.45 3.71
N GLU A 54 12.82 -9.18 2.98
CA GLU A 54 12.87 -9.27 1.52
C GLU A 54 12.34 -8.02 0.80
N ILE A 55 11.61 -7.15 1.50
CA ILE A 55 11.06 -5.94 0.89
C ILE A 55 12.18 -4.91 0.72
N THR A 56 12.33 -4.38 -0.49
CA THR A 56 13.32 -3.34 -0.77
C THR A 56 12.87 -1.99 -0.21
N GLU A 57 13.84 -1.17 0.21
CA GLU A 57 13.59 0.21 0.68
C GLU A 57 12.83 1.03 -0.36
N LYS A 58 13.11 0.84 -1.66
CA LYS A 58 12.40 1.51 -2.75
C LYS A 58 10.89 1.21 -2.71
N LYS A 59 10.49 -0.05 -2.50
CA LYS A 59 9.07 -0.43 -2.41
C LYS A 59 8.38 0.23 -1.21
N LEU A 60 9.07 0.30 -0.06
CA LEU A 60 8.57 0.98 1.13
C LEU A 60 8.44 2.50 0.91
N TRP A 61 9.42 3.10 0.22
CA TRP A 61 9.40 4.53 -0.12
C TRP A 61 8.28 4.88 -1.09
N ASP A 62 8.05 4.02 -2.08
CA ASP A 62 6.96 4.17 -3.04
C ASP A 62 5.59 4.06 -2.36
N PHE A 63 5.43 3.14 -1.40
CA PHE A 63 4.24 3.08 -0.56
C PHE A 63 4.06 4.33 0.29
N TRP A 64 5.11 4.76 1.00
CA TRP A 64 5.08 5.93 1.90
C TRP A 64 4.61 7.21 1.19
N HIS A 65 4.99 7.37 -0.07
CA HIS A 65 4.62 8.53 -0.90
C HIS A 65 3.45 8.28 -1.85
N PHE A 66 2.78 7.13 -1.77
CA PHE A 66 1.69 6.73 -2.67
C PHE A 66 2.06 6.79 -4.17
N ARG A 67 3.33 6.56 -4.52
CA ARG A 67 3.83 6.66 -5.91
C ARG A 67 3.47 5.44 -6.74
N ILE A 68 3.88 4.28 -6.25
CA ILE A 68 3.63 2.98 -6.88
C ILE A 68 3.07 2.09 -5.78
N ILE A 69 1.78 1.81 -5.88
CA ILE A 69 1.07 1.01 -4.89
C ILE A 69 1.05 -0.43 -5.40
N ASP A 70 2.05 -1.20 -4.97
CA ASP A 70 2.15 -2.64 -5.15
C ASP A 70 1.21 -3.32 -4.14
N GLU A 71 0.23 -4.09 -4.64
CA GLU A 71 -0.76 -4.77 -3.79
C GLU A 71 -0.10 -5.75 -2.82
N GLU A 72 0.96 -6.46 -3.25
CA GLU A 72 1.68 -7.40 -2.39
C GLU A 72 2.34 -6.66 -1.21
N VAL A 73 2.95 -5.51 -1.48
CA VAL A 73 3.59 -4.68 -0.45
C VAL A 73 2.53 -4.15 0.51
N CYS A 74 1.38 -3.72 0.00
CA CYS A 74 0.28 -3.25 0.85
C CYS A 74 -0.23 -4.35 1.78
N ASP A 75 -0.43 -5.56 1.28
CA ASP A 75 -0.95 -6.66 2.09
C ASP A 75 0.07 -7.11 3.15
N LYS A 76 1.37 -7.07 2.85
CA LYS A 76 2.43 -7.28 3.86
C LYS A 76 2.40 -6.19 4.94
N ILE A 77 2.26 -4.92 4.55
CA ILE A 77 2.18 -3.81 5.53
C ILE A 77 0.94 -3.96 6.42
N VAL A 78 -0.22 -4.32 5.86
CA VAL A 78 -1.43 -4.63 6.63
C VAL A 78 -1.16 -5.73 7.64
N SER A 79 -0.58 -6.84 7.19
CA SER A 79 -0.24 -7.99 8.04
C SER A 79 0.65 -7.58 9.22
N VAL A 80 1.70 -6.79 8.98
CA VAL A 80 2.58 -6.29 10.04
C VAL A 80 1.82 -5.41 11.02
N PHE A 81 1.01 -4.48 10.54
CA PHE A 81 0.30 -3.55 11.41
C PHE A 81 -0.82 -4.21 12.21
N ASP A 82 -1.47 -5.24 11.66
CA ASP A 82 -2.45 -6.03 12.40
C ASP A 82 -1.80 -6.89 13.48
N ARG A 83 -0.56 -7.39 13.26
CA ARG A 83 0.23 -8.02 14.33
C ARG A 83 0.56 -7.01 15.44
N LEU A 84 0.98 -5.80 15.11
CA LEU A 84 1.24 -4.70 16.06
C LEU A 84 0.00 -4.12 16.77
N LYS A 85 -1.21 -4.57 16.43
CA LYS A 85 -2.43 -4.24 17.18
C LYS A 85 -2.78 -5.30 18.22
N ASN A 86 -2.31 -6.53 18.03
CA ASN A 86 -2.62 -7.68 18.88
C ASN A 86 -1.50 -8.01 19.88
N GLU A 87 -0.39 -7.27 19.82
CA GLU A 87 0.64 -7.18 20.87
C GLU A 87 0.34 -6.01 21.81
#